data_AF-A0A7L7LA75-F1
#
_entry.id   AF-A0A7L7LA75-F1
#
_cell.length_a   1.000
_cell.length_b   1.000
_cell.length_c   1.000
_cell.angle_alpha   90.00
_cell.angle_beta   90.00
_cell.angle_gamma   90.00
#
_symmetry.space_group_name_H-M   'P 1'
#
loop_
_entity.id
_entity.type
_entity.pdbx_description
1 polymer ?
#
loop_
_entity_poly.entity_id
_entity_poly.type
_entity_poly.pdbx_seq_one_letter_code
_entity_poly.pdbx_strand_id
1 'polypeptide(L)'
;MKFRIYFFLPILSLLLISCEQDAFIQPKEEVTEAEESLSDVKIISSADGYRSNLLVEGRFEPTIESIFNIHNYTPYGFAVSSKQARKGSNAVRLELRSNSRQVRSEILLAGETQSERWYGNSLYLPANDWDSDLHEDGWDIITQWHAREDKGEAGRLPPIALVVSKGRLGMVVYWANRQKNTNATISGKKIFDLGQLEKISG
;
A
#
# COMPACT_ATOMS: atom_id res chain seq x y z
N MET A 1 -53.64 -49.47 -16.69
CA MET A 1 -53.83 -48.22 -15.92
C MET A 1 -53.05 -48.31 -14.62
N LYS A 2 -52.36 -47.21 -14.26
CA LYS A 2 -51.78 -46.82 -12.95
C LYS A 2 -50.24 -46.80 -12.87
N PHE A 3 -49.80 -45.70 -12.27
CA PHE A 3 -48.56 -44.94 -12.49
C PHE A 3 -47.30 -45.54 -11.82
N ARG A 4 -46.15 -45.29 -12.46
CA ARG A 4 -44.83 -45.27 -11.85
C ARG A 4 -44.70 -44.06 -10.92
N ILE A 5 -44.13 -44.23 -9.73
CA ILE A 5 -43.57 -43.14 -8.92
C ILE A 5 -42.18 -43.60 -8.47
N TYR A 6 -41.14 -43.02 -9.07
CA TYR A 6 -39.77 -43.11 -8.58
C TYR A 6 -39.55 -41.99 -7.58
N PHE A 7 -39.28 -42.35 -6.33
CA PHE A 7 -38.89 -41.41 -5.28
C PHE A 7 -37.43 -40.99 -5.54
N PHE A 8 -37.24 -39.82 -6.13
CA PHE A 8 -35.93 -39.15 -6.20
C PHE A 8 -35.71 -38.44 -4.86
N LEU A 9 -34.75 -38.90 -4.06
CA LEU A 9 -34.21 -38.17 -2.91
C LEU A 9 -32.99 -37.38 -3.40
N PRO A 10 -33.04 -36.04 -3.54
CA PRO A 10 -31.81 -35.25 -3.55
C PRO A 10 -31.37 -35.05 -2.10
N ILE A 11 -30.35 -35.80 -1.67
CA ILE A 11 -29.62 -35.48 -0.43
C ILE A 11 -28.87 -34.18 -0.70
N LEU A 12 -29.43 -33.09 -0.18
CA LEU A 12 -28.87 -31.75 -0.20
C LEU A 12 -27.61 -31.74 0.68
N SER A 13 -26.45 -31.93 0.06
CA SER A 13 -25.15 -31.77 0.69
C SER A 13 -24.90 -30.29 0.99
N LEU A 14 -25.25 -29.87 2.21
CA LEU A 14 -24.84 -28.60 2.80
C LEU A 14 -23.34 -28.65 3.10
N LEU A 15 -22.52 -28.25 2.13
CA LEU A 15 -21.13 -27.89 2.37
C LEU A 15 -21.11 -26.56 3.11
N LEU A 16 -21.01 -26.62 4.44
CA LEU A 16 -20.63 -25.47 5.26
C LEU A 16 -19.15 -25.19 4.99
N ILE A 17 -18.87 -24.30 4.05
CA ILE A 17 -17.56 -23.67 3.91
C ILE A 17 -17.41 -22.73 5.10
N SER A 18 -16.80 -23.24 6.18
CA SER A 18 -16.31 -22.41 7.28
C SER A 18 -15.14 -21.60 6.75
N CYS A 19 -15.41 -20.36 6.34
CA CYS A 19 -14.35 -19.38 6.10
C CYS A 19 -13.74 -19.05 7.46
N GLU A 20 -12.60 -19.66 7.76
CA GLU A 20 -11.76 -19.28 8.90
C GLU A 20 -11.26 -17.86 8.60
N GLN A 21 -11.88 -16.86 9.24
CA GLN A 21 -11.36 -15.50 9.21
C GLN A 21 -10.13 -15.46 10.10
N ASP A 22 -8.97 -15.68 9.48
CA ASP A 22 -7.68 -15.55 10.14
C ASP A 22 -7.57 -14.15 10.76
N ALA A 23 -7.33 -14.12 12.07
CA ALA A 23 -7.23 -12.88 12.83
C ALA A 23 -6.09 -12.00 12.29
N PHE A 24 -6.41 -10.78 11.88
CA PHE A 24 -5.43 -9.76 11.52
C PHE A 24 -4.54 -9.45 12.74
N ILE A 25 -3.24 -9.74 12.61
CA ILE A 25 -2.25 -9.38 13.61
C ILE A 25 -2.05 -7.87 13.55
N GLN A 26 -2.25 -7.19 14.67
CA GLN A 26 -2.05 -5.74 14.81
C GLN A 26 -0.55 -5.37 14.72
N PRO A 27 -0.21 -4.15 14.27
CA PRO A 27 1.19 -3.74 14.09
C PRO A 27 1.96 -3.75 15.40
N LYS A 28 3.25 -4.07 15.32
CA LYS A 28 4.13 -4.23 16.49
C LYS A 28 4.44 -2.90 17.17
N GLU A 29 4.33 -1.81 16.41
CA GLU A 29 4.34 -0.45 16.93
C GLU A 29 2.92 0.11 16.75
N GLU A 30 2.31 0.54 17.85
CA GLU A 30 1.10 1.35 17.80
C GLU A 30 1.48 2.61 17.01
N VAL A 31 1.07 2.66 15.75
CA VAL A 31 1.27 3.84 14.92
C VAL A 31 0.47 4.94 15.60
N THR A 32 1.15 5.77 16.39
CA THR A 32 0.64 7.09 16.70
C THR A 32 0.48 7.74 15.34
N GLU A 33 -0.74 7.77 14.81
CA GLU A 33 -1.04 8.56 13.63
C GLU A 33 -0.45 9.94 13.92
N ALA A 34 0.56 10.35 13.16
CA ALA A 34 1.21 11.62 13.39
C ALA A 34 0.11 12.70 13.35
N GLU A 35 -0.22 13.24 14.53
CA GLU A 35 -1.35 14.16 14.68
C GLU A 35 -1.06 15.50 13.98
N GLU A 36 0.22 15.79 13.77
CA GLU A 36 0.73 17.04 13.21
C GLU A 36 0.68 17.05 11.67
N SER A 37 0.01 18.05 11.10
CA SER A 37 -0.05 18.29 9.67
C SER A 37 1.32 18.74 9.12
N LEU A 38 1.68 18.27 7.91
CA LEU A 38 2.86 18.75 7.19
C LEU A 38 2.79 20.25 6.81
N SER A 39 1.62 20.88 6.94
CA SER A 39 1.42 22.30 6.61
C SER A 39 2.37 23.27 7.31
N ASP A 40 2.86 22.88 8.49
CA ASP A 40 3.66 23.74 9.35
C ASP A 40 5.16 23.45 9.23
N VAL A 41 5.53 22.46 8.40
CA VAL A 41 6.92 22.09 8.14
C VAL A 41 7.58 23.18 7.30
N LYS A 42 8.76 23.64 7.75
CA LYS A 42 9.55 24.64 7.03
C LYS A 42 10.21 24.02 5.80
N ILE A 43 10.38 24.82 4.75
CA ILE A 43 11.18 24.44 3.59
C ILE A 43 12.60 24.08 4.07
N ILE A 44 13.07 22.91 3.65
CA ILE A 44 14.41 22.41 3.92
C ILE A 44 15.32 22.62 2.70
N SER A 45 16.61 22.75 2.97
CA SER A 45 17.64 22.67 1.93
C SER A 45 17.94 21.21 1.64
N SER A 46 17.81 20.79 0.38
CA SER A 46 18.22 19.46 -0.05
C SER A 46 19.71 19.28 0.13
N ALA A 47 20.12 18.10 0.58
CA ALA A 47 21.54 17.78 0.67
C ALA A 47 22.24 17.69 -0.71
N ASP A 48 21.46 17.59 -1.78
CA ASP A 48 21.94 17.54 -3.15
C ASP A 48 22.30 18.91 -3.74
N GLY A 49 21.90 20.01 -3.07
CA GLY A 49 22.21 21.39 -3.48
C GLY A 49 21.48 21.92 -4.72
N TYR A 50 20.98 21.05 -5.62
CA TYR A 50 20.24 21.44 -6.83
C TYR A 50 18.71 21.38 -6.67
N ARG A 51 18.19 20.79 -5.58
CA ARG A 51 16.76 20.77 -5.28
C ARG A 51 16.44 21.84 -4.23
N SER A 52 15.37 22.58 -4.47
CA SER A 52 14.83 23.59 -3.56
C SER A 52 13.33 23.37 -3.35
N ASN A 53 12.75 24.08 -2.38
CA ASN A 53 11.33 24.02 -2.05
C ASN A 53 10.85 22.63 -1.60
N LEU A 54 11.71 21.87 -0.93
CA LEU A 54 11.34 20.60 -0.32
C LEU A 54 10.77 20.85 1.07
N LEU A 55 9.67 20.16 1.41
CA LEU A 55 9.20 20.07 2.80
C LEU A 55 9.84 18.88 3.52
N VAL A 56 10.08 17.80 2.77
CA VAL A 56 10.58 16.53 3.28
C VAL A 56 11.56 15.93 2.28
N GLU A 57 12.65 15.36 2.77
CA GLU A 57 13.62 14.61 1.99
C GLU A 57 13.94 13.31 2.74
N GLY A 58 13.73 12.17 2.08
CA GLY A 58 14.15 10.86 2.57
C GLY A 58 15.43 10.43 1.86
N ARG A 59 16.54 10.43 2.58
CA ARG A 59 17.86 9.98 2.09
C ARG A 59 18.25 8.62 2.64
N PHE A 60 17.80 8.31 3.86
CA PHE A 60 18.02 7.03 4.53
C PHE A 60 19.50 6.75 4.85
N GLU A 61 20.25 7.77 5.26
CA GLU A 61 21.72 7.70 5.47
C GLU A 61 22.11 7.93 6.94
N PRO A 62 22.53 6.91 7.71
CA PRO A 62 22.36 5.46 7.50
C PRO A 62 21.07 4.91 8.12
N THR A 63 20.22 5.79 8.65
CA THR A 63 18.94 5.46 9.27
C THR A 63 17.83 6.24 8.58
N ILE A 64 16.58 5.82 8.80
CA ILE A 64 15.43 6.60 8.35
C ILE A 64 15.36 7.94 9.10
N GLU A 65 14.94 8.99 8.40
CA GLU A 65 14.69 10.29 9.01
C GLU A 65 13.49 10.21 9.96
N SER A 66 13.57 10.87 11.12
CA SER A 66 12.55 10.82 12.18
C SER A 66 11.17 11.36 11.79
N ILE A 67 11.08 12.01 10.63
CA ILE A 67 9.80 12.49 10.09
C ILE A 67 8.95 11.37 9.50
N PHE A 68 9.56 10.24 9.17
CA PHE A 68 8.84 9.07 8.70
C PHE A 68 8.51 8.13 9.86
N ASN A 69 7.29 7.63 9.86
CA ASN A 69 6.89 6.51 10.71
C ASN A 69 7.04 5.21 9.92
N ILE A 70 7.29 4.11 10.61
CA ILE A 70 7.39 2.78 10.00
C ILE A 70 6.18 1.97 10.41
N HIS A 71 5.51 1.36 9.44
CA HIS A 71 4.44 0.40 9.69
C HIS A 71 4.83 -0.95 9.16
N ASN A 72 5.40 -1.79 10.03
CA ASN A 72 5.76 -3.16 9.71
C ASN A 72 5.31 -4.12 10.81
N TYR A 73 5.10 -5.38 10.41
CA TYR A 73 4.59 -6.42 11.29
C TYR A 73 5.57 -7.59 11.46
N THR A 74 6.68 -7.55 10.71
CA THR A 74 7.69 -8.62 10.69
C THR A 74 9.08 -8.01 10.86
N PRO A 75 10.04 -8.75 11.45
CA PRO A 75 11.42 -8.28 11.60
C PRO A 75 12.14 -8.00 10.27
N TYR A 76 11.69 -8.62 9.18
CA TYR A 76 12.26 -8.43 7.83
C TYR A 76 11.48 -7.40 7.01
N GLY A 77 10.33 -6.93 7.49
CA GLY A 77 9.42 -6.09 6.71
C GLY A 77 10.01 -4.74 6.34
N PHE A 78 10.91 -4.22 7.17
CA PHE A 78 11.59 -2.95 6.99
C PHE A 78 13.08 -3.08 7.28
N ALA A 79 13.92 -2.49 6.44
CA ALA A 79 15.33 -2.26 6.72
C ALA A 79 15.85 -1.06 5.95
N VAL A 80 16.78 -0.30 6.53
CA VAL A 80 17.69 0.54 5.74
C VAL A 80 18.83 -0.35 5.26
N SER A 81 19.09 -0.36 3.95
CA SER A 81 19.98 -1.31 3.30
C SER A 81 20.90 -0.64 2.30
N SER A 82 22.16 -1.07 2.29
CA SER A 82 23.17 -0.64 1.31
C SER A 82 23.27 -1.54 0.08
N LYS A 83 22.41 -2.56 -0.04
CA LYS A 83 22.45 -3.50 -1.17
C LYS A 83 22.05 -2.86 -2.50
N GLN A 84 21.09 -1.93 -2.45
CA GLN A 84 20.58 -1.21 -3.60
C GLN A 84 20.31 0.23 -3.18
N ALA A 85 20.82 1.20 -3.91
CA ALA A 85 20.53 2.61 -3.69
C ALA A 85 20.50 3.33 -5.04
N ARG A 86 19.49 4.19 -5.27
CA ARG A 86 19.48 5.07 -6.44
C ARG A 86 20.56 6.15 -6.31
N LYS A 87 20.74 6.67 -5.09
CA LYS A 87 21.68 7.73 -4.76
C LYS A 87 22.10 7.56 -3.31
N GLY A 88 23.36 7.89 -3.01
CA GLY A 88 23.93 7.65 -1.69
C GLY A 88 24.44 6.21 -1.56
N SER A 89 24.55 5.75 -0.33
CA SER A 89 24.98 4.41 0.05
C SER A 89 23.83 3.52 0.51
N ASN A 90 22.66 4.08 0.82
CA ASN A 90 21.55 3.34 1.41
C ASN A 90 20.20 3.66 0.77
N ALA A 91 19.25 2.74 0.93
CA ALA A 91 17.82 2.94 0.65
C ALA A 91 16.96 2.14 1.64
N VAL A 92 15.68 2.48 1.72
CA VAL A 92 14.69 1.66 2.43
C VAL A 92 14.35 0.43 1.59
N ARG A 93 14.42 -0.75 2.23
CA ARG A 93 13.86 -2.01 1.73
C ARG A 93 12.58 -2.32 2.50
N LEU A 94 11.50 -2.54 1.75
CA LEU A 94 10.23 -3.05 2.26
C LEU A 94 10.03 -4.47 1.71
N GLU A 95 9.62 -5.41 2.56
CA GLU A 95 9.56 -6.83 2.18
C GLU A 95 8.33 -7.51 2.79
N LEU A 96 7.52 -8.14 1.93
CA LEU A 96 6.49 -9.08 2.34
C LEU A 96 6.86 -10.47 1.81
N ARG A 97 6.56 -11.50 2.59
CA ARG A 97 6.83 -12.90 2.23
C ARG A 97 5.53 -13.66 2.17
N SER A 98 5.40 -14.57 1.22
CA SER A 98 4.21 -15.41 1.02
C SER A 98 3.88 -16.29 2.24
N ASN A 99 4.87 -16.66 3.04
CA ASN A 99 4.67 -17.41 4.28
C ASN A 99 4.30 -16.54 5.49
N SER A 100 4.20 -15.22 5.30
CA SER A 100 3.73 -14.29 6.32
C SER A 100 2.23 -14.05 6.12
N ARG A 101 1.47 -13.94 7.21
CA ARG A 101 0.05 -13.49 7.17
C ARG A 101 -0.07 -11.97 7.03
N GLN A 102 1.03 -11.28 6.75
CA GLN A 102 1.11 -9.83 6.78
C GLN A 102 0.92 -9.29 5.37
N VAL A 103 0.10 -8.25 5.26
CA VAL A 103 -0.31 -7.67 3.98
C VAL A 103 0.26 -6.26 3.77
N ARG A 104 1.14 -5.81 4.68
CA ARG A 104 1.63 -4.43 4.70
C ARG A 104 3.04 -4.31 5.29
N SER A 105 3.86 -3.53 4.60
CA SER A 105 5.06 -2.92 5.15
C SER A 105 5.26 -1.56 4.49
N GLU A 106 5.23 -0.47 5.27
CA GLU A 106 5.15 0.90 4.75
C GLU A 106 6.05 1.85 5.54
N ILE A 107 6.46 2.93 4.87
CA ILE A 107 6.90 4.16 5.53
C ILE A 107 5.80 5.20 5.35
N LEU A 108 5.47 5.90 6.42
CA LEU A 108 4.38 6.85 6.47
C LEU A 108 4.94 8.23 6.74
N LEU A 109 4.31 9.21 6.11
CA LEU A 109 4.50 10.61 6.42
C LEU A 109 3.19 11.14 7.02
N ALA A 110 3.29 12.17 7.85
CA ALA A 110 2.11 12.81 8.42
C ALA A 110 1.18 13.37 7.33
N GLY A 111 -0.09 13.58 7.69
CA GLY A 111 -1.10 14.07 6.75
C GLY A 111 -0.76 15.45 6.19
N GLU A 112 -1.11 15.68 4.92
CA GLU A 112 -1.03 16.99 4.27
C GLU A 112 -2.42 17.62 4.22
N THR A 113 -2.50 18.93 4.45
CA THR A 113 -3.77 19.69 4.41
C THR A 113 -3.85 20.63 3.20
N GLN A 114 -2.73 20.92 2.54
CA GLN A 114 -2.74 21.67 1.29
C GLN A 114 -3.26 20.83 0.14
N SER A 115 -4.11 21.45 -0.69
CA SER A 115 -4.73 20.81 -1.85
C SER A 115 -3.76 20.49 -2.98
N GLU A 116 -2.61 21.17 -3.02
CA GLU A 116 -1.63 21.06 -4.10
C GLU A 116 -0.23 20.81 -3.56
N ARG A 117 0.36 19.68 -3.98
CA ARG A 117 1.71 19.26 -3.63
C ARG A 117 2.38 18.47 -4.74
N TRP A 118 3.71 18.56 -4.73
CA TRP A 118 4.58 17.76 -5.58
C TRP A 118 5.19 16.64 -4.74
N TYR A 119 5.11 15.42 -5.25
CA TYR A 119 5.69 14.25 -4.63
C TYR A 119 6.64 13.60 -5.62
N GLY A 120 7.76 13.09 -5.12
CA GLY A 120 8.73 12.36 -5.91
C GLY A 120 9.37 11.27 -5.09
N ASN A 121 9.25 10.04 -5.56
CA ASN A 121 9.91 8.87 -5.00
C ASN A 121 10.71 8.14 -6.09
N SER A 122 11.56 7.23 -5.65
CA SER A 122 12.32 6.35 -6.55
C SER A 122 12.19 4.94 -6.03
N LEU A 123 11.75 4.05 -6.91
CA LEU A 123 11.45 2.68 -6.56
C LEU A 123 12.35 1.75 -7.36
N TYR A 124 12.75 0.67 -6.72
CA TYR A 124 13.43 -0.45 -7.33
C TYR A 124 12.62 -1.70 -7.02
N LEU A 125 12.16 -2.39 -8.07
CA LEU A 125 11.39 -3.61 -7.96
C LEU A 125 12.26 -4.76 -8.52
N PRO A 126 12.69 -5.71 -7.67
CA PRO A 126 13.61 -6.76 -8.08
C PRO A 126 12.93 -7.75 -9.02
N ALA A 127 13.52 -7.99 -10.19
CA ALA A 127 12.93 -8.87 -11.20
C ALA A 127 12.71 -10.32 -10.71
N ASN A 128 13.65 -10.83 -9.92
CA ASN A 128 13.68 -12.24 -9.50
C ASN A 128 12.84 -12.53 -8.26
N ASP A 129 12.53 -11.51 -7.45
CA ASP A 129 11.92 -11.67 -6.12
C ASP A 129 10.51 -11.05 -6.03
N TRP A 130 10.04 -10.37 -7.08
CA TRP A 130 8.73 -9.73 -7.12
C TRP A 130 7.72 -10.52 -7.97
N ASP A 131 6.91 -11.33 -7.29
CA ASP A 131 6.05 -12.37 -7.86
C ASP A 131 4.68 -11.88 -8.38
N SER A 132 4.44 -10.57 -8.42
CA SER A 132 3.15 -10.01 -8.85
C SER A 132 2.81 -10.24 -10.33
N ASP A 133 3.75 -10.75 -11.12
CA ASP A 133 3.54 -11.11 -12.52
C ASP A 133 3.00 -12.53 -12.68
N LEU A 134 3.23 -13.43 -11.70
CA LEU A 134 2.86 -14.84 -11.81
C LEU A 134 1.51 -15.14 -11.15
N HIS A 135 0.97 -14.21 -10.37
CA HIS A 135 -0.35 -14.33 -9.76
C HIS A 135 -1.40 -13.54 -10.53
N GLU A 136 -2.42 -14.23 -11.05
CA GLU A 136 -3.53 -13.63 -11.80
C GLU A 136 -4.35 -12.62 -10.97
N ASP A 137 -4.29 -12.72 -9.65
CA ASP A 137 -4.91 -11.82 -8.68
C ASP A 137 -3.89 -10.86 -8.02
N GLY A 138 -2.64 -10.86 -8.48
CA GLY A 138 -1.56 -10.02 -7.95
C GLY A 138 -1.91 -8.53 -8.06
N TRP A 139 -2.00 -7.87 -6.91
CA TRP A 139 -2.29 -6.45 -6.81
C TRP A 139 -1.56 -5.86 -5.60
N ASP A 140 -0.47 -5.14 -5.86
CA ASP A 140 0.33 -4.49 -4.82
C ASP A 140 0.21 -2.98 -4.92
N ILE A 141 -0.11 -2.33 -3.80
CA ILE A 141 0.02 -0.87 -3.68
C ILE A 141 1.47 -0.57 -3.29
N ILE A 142 2.19 0.13 -4.17
CA ILE A 142 3.62 0.47 -3.96
C ILE A 142 3.82 1.91 -3.52
N THR A 143 2.82 2.77 -3.68
CA THR A 143 2.77 4.14 -3.14
C THR A 143 1.31 4.55 -3.04
N GLN A 144 0.94 5.26 -1.98
CA GLN A 144 -0.43 5.74 -1.80
C GLN A 144 -0.48 7.08 -1.09
N TRP A 145 -1.51 7.85 -1.43
CA TRP A 145 -1.98 9.00 -0.66
C TRP A 145 -3.27 8.58 0.00
N HIS A 146 -3.19 8.41 1.31
CA HIS A 146 -4.32 7.99 2.12
C HIS A 146 -5.01 9.21 2.72
N ALA A 147 -6.35 9.18 2.75
CA ALA A 147 -7.09 10.16 3.54
C ALA A 147 -6.93 9.82 5.02
N ARG A 148 -6.92 10.83 5.88
CA ARG A 148 -7.09 10.63 7.32
C ARG A 148 -8.57 10.38 7.60
N GLU A 149 -8.87 9.29 8.27
CA GLU A 149 -10.23 8.99 8.75
C GLU A 149 -10.64 9.95 9.87
N ASP A 150 -11.92 10.33 9.85
CA ASP A 150 -12.51 10.98 11.03
C ASP A 150 -12.60 9.97 12.18
N LYS A 151 -12.53 10.45 13.42
CA LYS A 151 -12.59 9.59 14.61
C LYS A 151 -13.84 8.69 14.57
N GLY A 152 -13.61 7.38 14.56
CA GLY A 152 -14.66 6.36 14.53
C GLY A 152 -15.08 5.90 13.13
N GLU A 153 -14.47 6.43 12.06
CA GLU A 153 -14.58 5.84 10.73
C GLU A 153 -13.59 4.67 10.56
N ALA A 154 -13.99 3.67 9.77
CA ALA A 154 -13.11 2.57 9.41
C ALA A 154 -12.16 2.99 8.29
N GLY A 155 -10.98 2.36 8.23
CA GLY A 155 -10.00 2.57 7.17
C GLY A 155 -10.59 2.35 5.76
N ARG A 156 -10.25 3.24 4.84
CA ARG A 156 -10.79 3.25 3.47
C ARG A 156 -9.73 2.91 2.42
N LEU A 157 -10.17 2.78 1.16
CA LEU A 157 -9.24 2.74 0.03
C LEU A 157 -8.54 4.10 -0.09
N PRO A 158 -7.23 4.13 -0.37
CA PRO A 158 -6.52 5.39 -0.58
C PRO A 158 -7.12 6.13 -1.79
N PRO A 159 -7.42 7.43 -1.70
CA PRO A 159 -7.90 8.21 -2.84
C PRO A 159 -6.99 8.14 -4.07
N ILE A 160 -5.67 8.05 -3.90
CA ILE A 160 -4.71 7.90 -4.99
C ILE A 160 -3.72 6.80 -4.62
N ALA A 161 -3.49 5.84 -5.53
CA ALA A 161 -2.48 4.80 -5.36
C ALA A 161 -1.74 4.50 -6.66
N LEU A 162 -0.43 4.30 -6.56
CA LEU A 162 0.36 3.59 -7.57
C LEU A 162 0.35 2.11 -7.26
N VAL A 163 0.05 1.32 -8.27
CA VAL A 163 -0.22 -0.11 -8.14
C VAL A 163 0.57 -0.90 -9.16
N VAL A 164 1.00 -2.08 -8.75
CA VAL A 164 1.53 -3.11 -9.64
C VAL A 164 0.52 -4.22 -9.74
N SER A 165 0.14 -4.56 -10.96
CA SER A 165 -0.72 -5.72 -11.21
C SER A 165 -0.42 -6.30 -12.59
N LYS A 166 -0.24 -7.62 -12.66
CA LYS A 166 -0.04 -8.36 -13.92
C LYS A 166 1.11 -7.80 -14.76
N GLY A 167 2.24 -7.46 -14.12
CA GLY A 167 3.40 -6.86 -14.80
C GLY A 167 3.18 -5.46 -15.36
N ARG A 168 2.15 -4.75 -14.90
CA ARG A 168 1.85 -3.37 -15.33
C ARG A 168 1.85 -2.42 -14.15
N LEU A 169 2.33 -1.21 -14.42
CA LEU A 169 2.21 -0.10 -13.50
C LEU A 169 0.89 0.63 -13.77
N GLY A 170 0.10 0.83 -12.72
CA GLY A 170 -1.15 1.58 -12.79
C GLY A 170 -1.17 2.71 -11.78
N MET A 171 -2.00 3.71 -12.06
CA MET A 171 -2.46 4.67 -11.06
C MET A 171 -3.97 4.54 -10.90
N VAL A 172 -4.43 4.39 -9.66
CA VAL A 172 -5.85 4.33 -9.33
C VAL A 172 -6.25 5.56 -8.57
N VAL A 173 -7.35 6.18 -9.00
CA VAL A 173 -7.97 7.32 -8.33
C VAL A 173 -9.39 6.94 -7.92
N TYR A 174 -9.67 7.03 -6.64
CA TYR A 174 -11.00 6.88 -6.06
C TYR A 174 -11.51 8.25 -5.58
N TRP A 175 -12.81 8.52 -5.76
CA TRP A 175 -13.42 9.74 -5.22
C TRP A 175 -14.78 9.46 -4.59
N ALA A 176 -15.14 10.30 -3.64
CA ALA A 176 -16.45 10.31 -3.00
C ALA A 176 -16.96 11.75 -2.91
N ASN A 177 -18.22 11.96 -3.28
CA ASN A 177 -18.89 13.26 -3.20
C ASN A 177 -19.68 13.41 -1.89
N ARG A 178 -19.76 12.34 -1.09
CA ARG A 178 -20.43 12.32 0.20
C ARG A 178 -19.43 12.65 1.28
N GLN A 179 -19.85 13.43 2.27
CA GLN A 179 -19.02 13.76 3.44
C GLN A 179 -18.61 12.52 4.23
N LYS A 180 -19.52 11.54 4.37
CA LYS A 180 -19.24 10.23 4.94
C LYS A 180 -19.35 9.17 3.86
N ASN A 181 -18.32 8.35 3.72
CA ASN A 181 -18.28 7.25 2.77
C ASN A 181 -17.47 6.08 3.32
N THR A 182 -17.69 4.93 2.72
CA THR A 182 -17.00 3.66 2.92
C THR A 182 -16.49 3.17 1.58
N ASN A 183 -15.74 2.08 1.56
CA ASN A 183 -15.31 1.44 0.31
C ASN A 183 -16.48 1.00 -0.57
N ALA A 184 -17.65 0.72 0.01
CA ALA A 184 -18.87 0.34 -0.70
C ALA A 184 -19.68 1.54 -1.23
N THR A 185 -19.34 2.77 -0.82
CA THR A 185 -20.14 3.98 -1.11
C THR A 185 -19.33 5.09 -1.77
N ILE A 186 -18.18 4.75 -2.36
CA ILE A 186 -17.42 5.65 -3.24
C ILE A 186 -18.27 6.11 -4.43
N SER A 187 -18.01 7.32 -4.92
CA SER A 187 -18.73 7.90 -6.05
C SER A 187 -18.14 7.51 -7.40
N GLY A 188 -16.86 7.15 -7.43
CA GLY A 188 -16.28 6.55 -8.61
C GLY A 188 -14.83 6.13 -8.46
N LYS A 189 -14.32 5.53 -9.53
CA LYS A 189 -12.98 4.98 -9.68
C LYS A 189 -12.49 5.25 -11.09
N LYS A 190 -11.23 5.63 -11.23
CA LYS A 190 -10.53 5.68 -12.52
C LYS A 190 -9.18 4.99 -12.39
N ILE A 191 -8.86 4.18 -13.38
CA ILE A 191 -7.56 3.50 -13.48
C ILE A 191 -6.84 4.06 -14.70
N PHE A 192 -5.60 4.47 -14.52
CA PHE A 192 -4.68 4.85 -15.58
C PHE A 192 -3.65 3.75 -15.71
N ASP A 193 -3.53 3.20 -16.91
CA ASP A 193 -2.45 2.29 -17.26
C ASP A 193 -1.22 3.11 -17.62
N LEU A 194 -0.15 2.96 -16.84
CA LEU A 194 1.10 3.71 -17.00
C LEU A 194 2.13 2.92 -17.82
N GLY A 195 1.77 1.72 -18.29
CA GLY A 195 2.60 0.88 -19.12
C GLY A 195 3.11 -0.37 -18.40
N GLN A 196 4.06 -1.03 -19.07
CA GLN A 196 4.72 -2.21 -18.55
C GLN A 196 5.59 -1.83 -17.34
N LEU A 197 5.58 -2.68 -16.31
CA LEU A 197 6.47 -2.51 -15.19
C LEU A 197 7.91 -2.81 -15.63
N GLU A 198 8.79 -1.83 -15.48
CA GLU A 198 10.23 -2.07 -15.63
C GLU A 198 10.74 -2.79 -14.38
N LYS A 199 11.20 -4.02 -14.58
CA LYS A 199 11.91 -4.80 -13.56
C LYS A 199 13.39 -4.78 -13.86
N ILE A 200 14.20 -4.50 -12.85
CA ILE A 200 15.65 -4.42 -12.99
C ILE A 200 16.27 -5.65 -12.32
N SER A 201 17.14 -6.34 -13.04
CA SER A 201 18.02 -7.36 -12.46
C SER A 201 19.17 -6.65 -11.74
N GLY A 202 19.26 -6.83 -10.42
CA GLY A 202 20.41 -6.38 -9.62
C GLY A 202 21.60 -7.33 -9.72
#